data_AF-A0A2E1M572-F1
#
_entry.id   AF-A0A2E1M572-F1
#
_cell.length_a   1.000
_cell.length_b   1.000
_cell.length_c   1.000
_cell.angle_alpha   90.00
_cell.angle_beta   90.00
_cell.angle_gamma   90.00
#
_symmetry.space_group_name_H-M   'P 1'
#
loop_
_entity.id
_entity.type
_entity.pdbx_description
1 polymer ?
#
loop_
_entity_poly.entity_id
_entity_poly.type
_entity_poly.pdbx_seq_one_letter_code
_entity_poly.pdbx_strand_id
1 'polypeptide(L)'
;MTNPVPTDPIGLIRPSGLPGPTGAPKSLDSNGKEFGNVLRDQLEAVNALSVRAEQAQEDFAAGKRSDLESVVEQTREADAAVRMVVQVRNQLLEAIEEIKQVRP
;
A
#
# COMPACT_ATOMS: atom_id res chain seq x y z
N MET A 1 -7.53 -69.90 18.44
CA MET A 1 -7.47 -69.65 16.97
C MET A 1 -8.90 -69.78 16.46
N THR A 2 -9.64 -68.81 15.94
CA THR A 2 -9.48 -67.39 15.60
C THR A 2 -10.91 -66.84 15.56
N ASN A 3 -11.24 -65.80 16.34
CA ASN A 3 -12.53 -65.13 16.21
C ASN A 3 -12.46 -64.17 15.00
N PRO A 4 -13.43 -64.13 14.07
CA PRO A 4 -13.32 -63.31 12.88
C PRO A 4 -13.43 -61.82 13.23
N VAL A 5 -12.47 -61.04 12.74
CA VAL A 5 -12.49 -59.57 12.79
C VAL A 5 -13.67 -59.08 11.93
N PRO A 6 -14.52 -58.17 12.43
CA PRO A 6 -15.47 -57.45 11.59
C PRO A 6 -14.69 -56.70 10.49
N THR A 7 -14.92 -57.08 9.24
CA THR A 7 -14.46 -56.31 8.08
C THR A 7 -15.39 -55.12 7.94
N ASP A 8 -15.13 -54.07 8.72
CA ASP A 8 -15.67 -52.76 8.40
C ASP A 8 -15.05 -52.36 7.05
N PRO A 9 -15.83 -52.23 5.96
CA PRO A 9 -15.31 -51.60 4.77
C PRO A 9 -14.98 -50.19 5.20
N ILE A 10 -13.71 -49.80 5.10
CA ILE A 10 -13.27 -48.42 5.24
C ILE A 10 -14.24 -47.58 4.41
N GLY A 11 -15.17 -46.95 5.13
CA GLY A 11 -16.11 -46.01 4.59
C GLY A 11 -15.24 -44.96 3.95
N LEU A 12 -15.30 -44.91 2.64
CA LEU A 12 -14.73 -43.87 1.82
C LEU A 12 -15.31 -42.55 2.32
N ILE A 13 -14.65 -41.92 3.29
CA ILE A 13 -14.92 -40.55 3.69
C ILE A 13 -14.47 -39.71 2.49
N ARG A 14 -15.35 -39.60 1.50
CA ARG A 14 -15.34 -38.50 0.56
C ARG A 14 -15.78 -37.31 1.41
N PRO A 15 -14.94 -36.30 1.66
CA PRO A 15 -15.47 -35.02 2.12
C PRO A 15 -16.41 -34.51 1.03
N SER A 16 -17.71 -34.74 1.23
CA SER A 16 -18.78 -34.03 0.55
C SER A 16 -18.61 -32.56 0.90
N GLY A 17 -17.99 -31.81 -0.02
CA GLY A 17 -17.80 -30.37 0.15
C GLY A 17 -16.57 -29.77 -0.50
N LEU A 18 -15.74 -30.48 -1.27
CA LEU A 18 -14.73 -29.80 -2.10
C LEU A 18 -15.45 -29.02 -3.22
N PRO A 19 -15.42 -27.67 -3.21
CA PRO A 19 -15.78 -26.93 -4.39
C PRO A 19 -14.70 -27.25 -5.45
N GLY A 20 -15.13 -27.75 -6.61
CA GLY A 20 -14.23 -27.89 -7.75
C GLY A 20 -13.63 -26.53 -8.13
N PRO A 21 -12.52 -26.49 -8.88
CA PRO A 21 -11.89 -25.25 -9.33
C PRO A 21 -12.75 -24.63 -10.44
N THR A 22 -13.90 -24.09 -10.05
CA THR A 22 -14.68 -23.11 -10.81
C THR A 22 -14.62 -21.79 -10.06
N GLY A 23 -13.39 -21.38 -9.72
CA GLY A 23 -13.10 -19.99 -9.45
C GLY A 23 -13.01 -19.27 -10.79
N ALA A 24 -14.15 -18.81 -11.31
CA ALA A 24 -14.13 -17.64 -12.19
C ALA A 24 -13.26 -16.58 -11.50
N PRO A 25 -12.42 -15.82 -12.23
CA PRO A 25 -11.63 -14.77 -11.62
C PRO A 25 -12.59 -13.90 -10.83
N LYS A 26 -12.43 -13.89 -9.50
CA LYS A 26 -13.13 -12.96 -8.63
C LYS A 26 -12.78 -11.60 -9.20
N SER A 27 -13.76 -10.99 -9.88
CA SER A 27 -13.65 -9.62 -10.36
C SER A 27 -13.05 -8.85 -9.20
N LEU A 28 -11.88 -8.24 -9.40
CA LEU A 28 -11.35 -7.33 -8.40
C LEU A 28 -12.46 -6.32 -8.15
N ASP A 29 -13.02 -6.37 -6.95
CA ASP A 29 -14.01 -5.42 -6.50
C ASP A 29 -13.38 -4.04 -6.71
N SER A 30 -13.91 -3.28 -7.67
CA SER A 30 -13.47 -1.91 -8.02
C SER A 30 -13.80 -0.89 -6.92
N ASN A 31 -14.09 -1.39 -5.72
CA ASN A 31 -14.42 -0.64 -4.51
C ASN A 31 -13.18 -0.27 -3.67
N GLY A 32 -11.99 -0.69 -4.07
CA GLY A 32 -10.75 -0.10 -3.56
C GLY A 32 -10.52 1.26 -4.21
N LYS A 33 -10.04 2.26 -3.45
CA LYS A 33 -9.57 3.52 -4.06
C LYS A 33 -8.55 3.16 -5.13
N GLU A 34 -8.83 3.56 -6.37
CA GLU A 34 -7.87 3.47 -7.48
C GLU A 34 -6.52 4.00 -7.01
N PHE A 35 -5.43 3.29 -7.34
CA PHE A 35 -4.08 3.68 -6.92
C PHE A 35 -3.77 5.15 -7.22
N GLY A 36 -4.24 5.66 -8.37
CA GLY A 36 -4.11 7.07 -8.74
C GLY A 36 -4.76 8.03 -7.75
N ASN A 37 -5.91 7.67 -7.17
CA ASN A 37 -6.57 8.47 -6.15
C ASN A 37 -5.78 8.46 -4.83
N VAL A 38 -5.25 7.30 -4.43
CA VAL A 38 -4.38 7.21 -3.23
C VAL A 38 -3.12 8.04 -3.44
N LEU A 39 -2.48 7.93 -4.59
CA LEU A 39 -1.28 8.71 -4.93
C LEU A 39 -1.58 10.22 -4.91
N ARG A 40 -2.72 10.64 -5.48
CA ARG A 40 -3.20 12.03 -5.47
C ARG A 40 -3.35 12.54 -4.04
N ASP A 41 -4.06 11.80 -3.19
CA ASP A 41 -4.28 12.17 -1.79
C ASP A 41 -2.95 12.34 -1.04
N GLN A 42 -1.99 11.44 -1.28
CA GLN A 42 -0.68 11.52 -0.63
C GLN A 42 0.15 12.71 -1.14
N LEU A 43 0.10 13.01 -2.45
CA LEU A 43 0.76 14.20 -3.00
C LEU A 43 0.21 15.49 -2.37
N GLU A 44 -1.12 15.58 -2.20
CA GLU A 44 -1.75 16.72 -1.54
C GLU A 44 -1.34 16.82 -0.05
N ALA A 45 -1.23 15.68 0.65
CA ALA A 45 -0.75 15.63 2.02
C ALA A 45 0.71 16.10 2.16
N VAL A 46 1.60 15.66 1.26
CA VAL A 46 3.00 16.10 1.25
C VAL A 46 3.10 17.60 0.97
N ASN A 47 2.31 18.13 0.02
CA ASN A 47 2.28 19.57 -0.26
C ASN A 47 1.83 20.37 0.97
N ALA A 48 0.79 19.92 1.67
CA ALA A 48 0.34 20.57 2.90
C ALA A 48 1.43 20.55 3.99
N LEU A 49 2.17 19.46 4.10
CA LEU A 49 3.29 19.33 5.04
C LEU A 49 4.43 20.29 4.71
N SER A 50 4.79 20.42 3.43
CA SER A 50 5.80 21.38 2.96
C SER A 50 5.42 22.82 3.29
N VAL A 51 4.18 23.24 2.97
CA VAL A 51 3.68 24.59 3.28
C VAL A 51 3.69 24.85 4.79
N ARG A 52 3.33 23.86 5.61
CA ARG A 52 3.35 23.99 7.06
C ARG A 52 4.76 24.15 7.61
N ALA A 53 5.73 23.42 7.06
CA ALA A 53 7.14 23.53 7.44
C ALA A 53 7.69 24.92 7.08
N GLU A 54 7.38 25.45 5.90
CA GLU A 54 7.75 26.80 5.48
C GLU A 54 7.18 27.86 6.43
N GLN A 55 5.89 27.78 6.76
CA GLN A 55 5.26 28.70 7.73
C GLN A 55 5.90 28.61 9.11
N ALA A 56 6.22 27.40 9.58
CA ALA A 56 6.87 27.20 10.86
C ALA A 56 8.27 27.83 10.91
N GLN A 57 9.02 27.76 9.81
CA GLN A 57 10.32 28.43 9.68
C GLN A 57 10.17 29.95 9.66
N GLU A 58 9.20 30.48 8.92
CA GLU A 58 8.92 31.92 8.86
C GLU A 58 8.51 32.49 10.22
N ASP A 59 7.60 31.81 10.93
CA ASP A 59 7.14 32.23 12.25
C ASP A 59 8.26 32.19 13.30
N PHE A 60 9.16 31.20 13.20
CA PHE A 60 10.33 31.12 14.05
C PHE A 60 11.32 32.26 13.76
N ALA A 61 11.64 32.50 12.49
CA ALA A 61 12.52 33.59 12.08
C ALA A 61 11.94 34.97 12.45
N ALA A 62 10.62 35.13 12.42
CA ALA A 62 9.91 36.33 12.85
C ALA A 62 9.80 36.48 14.38
N GLY A 63 10.30 35.50 15.16
CA GLY A 63 10.20 35.50 16.62
C GLY A 63 8.79 35.28 17.17
N LYS A 64 7.83 34.91 16.32
CA LYS A 64 6.45 34.57 16.71
C LYS A 64 6.37 33.18 17.34
N ARG A 65 7.40 32.36 17.12
CA ARG A 65 7.55 31.00 17.64
C ARG A 65 8.95 30.82 18.23
N SER A 66 9.04 30.25 19.42
CA SER A 66 10.33 29.98 20.10
C SER A 66 10.72 28.50 20.08
N ASP A 67 9.85 27.64 19.56
CA ASP A 67 10.01 26.18 19.60
C ASP A 67 10.81 25.65 18.41
N LEU A 68 12.12 25.89 18.42
CA LEU A 68 13.04 25.46 17.36
C LEU A 68 12.96 23.94 17.10
N GLU A 69 12.79 23.13 18.15
CA GLU A 69 12.70 21.67 18.04
C GLU A 69 11.55 21.24 17.12
N SER A 70 10.36 21.83 17.32
CA SER A 70 9.18 21.53 16.50
C SER A 70 9.34 22.00 15.05
N VAL A 71 9.99 23.15 14.83
CA VAL A 71 10.24 23.67 13.46
C VAL A 71 11.18 22.74 12.70
N VAL A 72 12.26 22.29 13.36
CA VAL A 72 13.23 21.37 12.77
C VAL A 72 12.60 20.00 12.52
N GLU A 73 11.76 19.51 13.42
CA GLU A 73 11.01 18.27 13.24
C GLU A 73 10.08 18.36 12.02
N GLN A 74 9.23 19.39 11.95
CA GLN A 74 8.28 19.61 10.85
C GLN A 74 9.01 19.72 9.50
N THR A 75 10.17 20.39 9.48
CA THR A 75 11.01 20.49 8.29
C THR A 75 11.54 19.12 7.85
N ARG A 76 12.06 18.33 8.79
CA ARG A 76 12.60 16.98 8.49
C ARG A 76 11.52 16.03 7.98
N GLU A 77 10.32 16.10 8.55
CA GLU A 77 9.18 15.31 8.11
C GLU A 77 8.80 15.66 6.67
N ALA A 78 8.69 16.96 6.35
CA ALA A 78 8.41 17.45 5.01
C ALA A 78 9.46 16.96 3.99
N ASP A 79 10.74 17.11 4.31
CA ASP A 79 11.84 16.67 3.46
C ASP A 79 11.82 15.15 3.21
N ALA A 80 11.51 14.35 4.23
CA ALA A 80 11.42 12.91 4.09
C ALA A 80 10.24 12.50 3.20
N ALA A 81 9.09 13.14 3.39
CA ALA A 81 7.89 12.89 2.58
C ALA A 81 8.12 13.24 1.10
N VAL A 82 8.76 14.38 0.82
CA VAL A 82 9.12 14.78 -0.55
C VAL A 82 10.06 13.76 -1.20
N ARG A 83 11.09 13.28 -0.48
CA ARG A 83 12.00 12.26 -1.01
C ARG A 83 11.25 10.97 -1.37
N MET A 84 10.30 10.54 -0.55
CA MET A 84 9.47 9.37 -0.86
C MET A 84 8.64 9.60 -2.13
N VAL A 85 8.02 10.77 -2.30
CA VAL A 85 7.26 11.11 -3.51
C VAL A 85 8.13 11.02 -4.77
N VAL A 86 9.38 11.50 -4.71
CA VAL A 86 10.31 11.40 -5.84
C VAL A 86 10.63 9.94 -6.19
N GLN A 87 10.80 9.08 -5.18
CA GLN A 87 11.00 7.64 -5.42
C GLN A 87 9.78 7.00 -6.10
N VAL A 88 8.58 7.33 -5.65
CA VAL A 88 7.33 6.86 -6.27
C VAL A 88 7.23 7.35 -7.72
N ARG A 89 7.55 8.63 -7.97
CA ARG A 89 7.60 9.18 -9.34
C ARG A 89 8.54 8.39 -10.23
N ASN A 90 9.74 8.07 -9.75
CA ASN A 90 10.72 7.30 -10.53
C ASN A 90 10.20 5.89 -10.84
N GLN A 91 9.66 5.20 -9.83
CA GLN A 91 9.10 3.86 -10.00
C GLN A 91 7.94 3.83 -11.01
N LEU A 92 7.12 4.88 -11.06
CA LEU A 92 6.04 5.00 -12.04
C LEU A 92 6.56 5.23 -13.46
N LEU A 93 7.61 6.04 -13.61
CA LEU A 93 8.26 6.23 -14.91
C LEU A 93 8.87 4.92 -15.41
N GLU A 94 9.57 4.19 -14.54
CA GLU A 94 10.15 2.88 -14.85
C GLU A 94 9.07 1.87 -15.25
N ALA A 95 7.95 1.79 -14.52
CA ALA A 95 6.85 0.89 -14.85
C ALA A 95 6.22 1.23 -16.21
N ILE A 96 6.14 2.53 -16.57
CA ILE A 96 5.67 2.96 -17.89
C ILE A 96 6.65 2.53 -18.99
N GLU A 97 7.95 2.64 -18.76
CA GLU A 97 8.98 2.20 -19.71
C GLU A 97 8.99 0.68 -19.89
N GLU A 98 8.84 -0.08 -18.82
CA GLU A 98 8.74 -1.54 -18.85
C GLU A 98 7.52 -2.00 -19.67
N ILE A 99 6.34 -1.43 -19.43
CA ILE A 99 5.13 -1.74 -20.21
C ILE A 99 5.34 -1.46 -21.71
N LYS A 100 6.09 -0.42 -22.07
CA LYS A 100 6.42 -0.10 -23.46
C LYS A 100 7.39 -1.11 -24.07
N GLN A 101 8.37 -1.61 -23.32
CA GLN A 101 9.35 -2.60 -23.82
C GLN A 101 8.77 -4.00 -23.95
N VAL A 102 7.82 -4.39 -23.09
CA VAL A 102 7.19 -5.71 -23.10
C VAL A 102 6.26 -5.91 -24.33
N ARG A 103 5.86 -4.82 -25.01
CA ARG A 103 5.13 -4.89 -26.28
C ARG A 103 6.04 -4.58 -27.47
N PRO A 104 6.56 -5.58 -28.21
CA PRO A 104 7.07 -5.36 -29.56
C PRO A 104 5.95 -4.99 -30.55
#